data_AF-A0A318EPP2-F1
#
_entry.id   AF-A0A318EPP2-F1
#
_cell.length_a   1.000
_cell.length_b   1.000
_cell.length_c   1.000
_cell.angle_alpha   90.00
_cell.angle_beta   90.00
_cell.angle_gamma   90.00
#
_symmetry.space_group_name_H-M   'P 1'
#
loop_
_entity.id
_entity.type
_entity.pdbx_description
1 polymer ?
#
loop_
_entity_poly.entity_id
_entity_poly.type
_entity_poly.pdbx_seq_one_letter_code
_entity_poly.pdbx_strand_id
1 'polypeptide(L)'
;MEKPFYLNFTGNNIKIAVIDDGYHQTNYENIILLDYKGRSLLCDNDIDIFHGQNCIDIVKQIAPNSIIYSIDARDINIINEMTIIESIELAIKLEVDIINISQGLKHASSELMNVIEKALNKNIIICAAKDSSKIINYPCDYEGVISVDYNKNIEQIIYSDITIQIPSEYIYLDIRNDVIPLTGSSYATSYFTGICSKILEFNPLTTSAGIIELFSKASKKIIEVTKNEITNKAFYLIDNSGFNINEFPEEISNNYKAFYDITNDAFIDLNTKCTINKNDIKDIDIINACNFPINKLKLNYENIKYYGCFKDLENQILESSNHKIREIQVPIISIMSYGCNMDKSNVQIHLSNNFKNNGYNVGNLTYNWTGKLFGYKILNYPTKIEYPQYAYYINNSAYEESINKDILITTIAGSINKGSNDKELGDLVDIFNISLNIDIVILCVSDFVSFYELIESKSEIENNYGAKLFIYVTAKSKNIADHESDVEMIENESENAINFISSEKVKKYKNELEKTFPMNPVFNEEDLYEGKLYKRILEVLS
;
A
#
# COMPACT_ATOMS: atom_id res chain seq x y z
N MET A 1 17.85 -27.60 -25.90
CA MET A 1 17.95 -26.18 -25.54
C MET A 1 19.41 -25.79 -25.58
N GLU A 2 19.76 -24.66 -26.19
CA GLU A 2 21.11 -24.11 -26.03
C GLU A 2 21.36 -23.84 -24.54
N LYS A 3 22.56 -24.17 -24.06
CA LYS A 3 22.93 -23.90 -22.67
C LYS A 3 22.90 -22.38 -22.42
N PRO A 4 22.39 -21.91 -21.27
CA PRO A 4 22.40 -20.49 -20.96
C PRO A 4 23.80 -19.88 -21.05
N PHE A 5 23.94 -18.73 -21.71
CA PHE A 5 25.24 -18.10 -22.00
C PHE A 5 26.05 -17.83 -20.73
N TYR A 6 25.36 -17.48 -19.63
CA TYR A 6 25.98 -17.11 -18.36
C TYR A 6 26.73 -18.29 -17.70
N LEU A 7 26.50 -19.54 -18.11
CA LEU A 7 27.22 -20.70 -17.56
C LEU A 7 28.73 -20.68 -17.84
N ASN A 8 29.19 -19.90 -18.82
CA ASN A 8 30.62 -19.76 -19.15
C ASN A 8 31.37 -18.76 -18.26
N PHE A 9 30.68 -18.10 -17.34
CA PHE A 9 31.22 -17.03 -16.49
C PHE A 9 31.36 -17.51 -15.04
N THR A 10 32.14 -16.77 -14.25
CA THR A 10 32.55 -17.17 -12.89
C THR A 10 32.21 -16.12 -11.83
N GLY A 11 31.62 -15.00 -12.21
CA GLY A 11 31.40 -13.83 -11.38
C GLY A 11 32.67 -13.00 -11.16
N ASN A 12 33.63 -13.07 -12.09
CA ASN A 12 34.95 -12.48 -11.92
C ASN A 12 34.87 -10.96 -11.69
N ASN A 13 35.51 -10.48 -10.61
CA ASN A 13 35.52 -9.07 -10.18
C ASN A 13 34.15 -8.47 -9.84
N ILE A 14 33.10 -9.27 -9.70
CA ILE A 14 31.79 -8.78 -9.25
C ILE A 14 31.75 -8.79 -7.73
N LYS A 15 31.44 -7.64 -7.13
CA LYS A 15 31.29 -7.44 -5.69
C LYS A 15 29.86 -7.72 -5.26
N ILE A 16 29.70 -8.59 -4.28
CA ILE A 16 28.41 -9.02 -3.75
C ILE A 16 28.37 -8.76 -2.25
N ALA A 17 27.40 -7.98 -1.77
CA ALA A 17 27.07 -7.95 -0.35
C ALA A 17 26.04 -9.04 -0.04
N VAL A 18 26.32 -9.89 0.95
CA VAL A 18 25.35 -10.83 1.51
C VAL A 18 24.99 -10.33 2.90
N ILE A 19 23.74 -9.88 3.07
CA ILE A 19 23.19 -9.35 4.32
C ILE A 19 22.42 -10.48 5.00
N ASP A 20 22.99 -11.02 6.08
CA ASP A 20 22.45 -12.17 6.83
C ASP A 20 23.07 -12.21 8.25
N ASP A 21 23.08 -13.37 8.90
CA ASP A 21 23.70 -13.60 10.22
C ASP A 21 25.23 -13.82 10.18
N GLY A 22 25.89 -13.47 9.07
CA GLY A 22 27.35 -13.48 8.94
C GLY A 22 27.94 -14.78 8.39
N TYR A 23 29.25 -14.92 8.49
CA TYR A 23 30.01 -16.04 7.94
C TYR A 23 31.16 -16.42 8.88
N HIS A 24 31.28 -17.72 9.16
CA HIS A 24 32.04 -18.20 10.33
C HIS A 24 33.17 -19.18 9.96
N GLN A 25 33.37 -19.54 8.69
CA GLN A 25 34.46 -20.45 8.29
C GLN A 25 35.23 -20.02 7.02
N THR A 26 36.45 -19.51 7.17
CA THR A 26 37.25 -19.00 6.03
C THR A 26 37.91 -20.11 5.19
N ASN A 27 37.18 -20.70 4.25
CA ASN A 27 37.76 -21.55 3.19
C ASN A 27 38.07 -20.77 1.90
N TYR A 28 37.71 -19.48 1.82
CA TYR A 28 37.83 -18.65 0.62
C TYR A 28 38.62 -17.36 0.89
N GLU A 29 39.61 -17.05 0.05
CA GLU A 29 40.44 -15.84 0.16
C GLU A 29 39.69 -14.54 -0.25
N ASN A 30 38.58 -14.67 -0.96
CA ASN A 30 37.78 -13.58 -1.53
C ASN A 30 36.46 -13.34 -0.79
N ILE A 31 36.48 -13.47 0.55
CA ILE A 31 35.38 -13.13 1.46
C ILE A 31 35.87 -12.13 2.51
N ILE A 32 35.12 -11.05 2.69
CA ILE A 32 35.40 -9.97 3.63
C ILE A 32 34.28 -9.97 4.68
N LEU A 33 34.64 -10.08 5.96
CA LEU A 33 33.69 -10.17 7.08
C LEU A 33 33.51 -8.82 7.75
N LEU A 34 32.28 -8.32 7.78
CA LEU A 34 31.92 -7.03 8.37
C LEU A 34 30.67 -7.21 9.23
N ASP A 35 30.53 -6.40 10.28
CA ASP A 35 29.22 -6.16 10.86
C ASP A 35 28.46 -5.06 10.09
N TYR A 36 27.19 -4.87 10.41
CA TYR A 36 26.33 -3.85 9.81
C TYR A 36 26.84 -2.40 9.96
N LYS A 37 27.80 -2.15 10.86
CA LYS A 37 28.48 -0.85 11.04
C LYS A 37 29.79 -0.73 10.26
N GLY A 38 30.19 -1.76 9.53
CA GLY A 38 31.40 -1.81 8.72
C GLY A 38 32.67 -2.11 9.50
N ARG A 39 32.57 -2.63 10.73
CA ARG A 39 33.73 -3.09 11.50
C ARG A 39 34.10 -4.50 11.05
N SER A 40 35.39 -4.74 10.82
CA SER A 40 35.88 -6.07 10.47
C SER A 40 35.66 -7.07 11.59
N LEU A 41 35.11 -8.23 11.24
CA LEU A 41 34.91 -9.35 12.17
C LEU A 41 36.04 -10.37 12.03
N LEU A 42 36.36 -11.03 13.13
CA LEU A 42 37.22 -12.21 13.12
C LEU A 42 36.35 -13.46 12.99
N CYS A 43 36.91 -14.49 12.35
CA CYS A 43 36.27 -15.80 12.25
C CYS A 43 36.10 -16.38 13.67
N ASP A 44 34.87 -16.69 14.06
CA ASP A 44 34.57 -17.41 15.30
C ASP A 44 34.04 -18.79 14.94
N ASN A 45 34.78 -19.84 15.33
CA ASN A 45 34.49 -21.23 14.98
C ASN A 45 33.53 -21.91 15.99
N ASP A 46 33.14 -21.22 17.07
CA ASP A 46 32.35 -21.81 18.18
C ASP A 46 30.85 -21.48 18.09
N ILE A 47 30.38 -21.01 16.93
CA ILE A 47 29.00 -20.54 16.73
C ILE A 47 28.25 -21.48 15.76
N ASP A 48 27.21 -22.17 16.27
CA ASP A 48 26.28 -23.01 15.50
C ASP A 48 25.31 -22.16 14.66
N ILE A 49 25.85 -21.40 13.71
CA ILE A 49 25.07 -20.51 12.85
C ILE A 49 25.43 -20.77 11.39
N PHE A 50 24.45 -21.32 10.66
CA PHE A 50 24.65 -21.87 9.32
C PHE A 50 23.90 -21.12 8.22
N HIS A 51 22.98 -20.19 8.53
CA HIS A 51 22.09 -19.65 7.50
C HIS A 51 22.84 -18.73 6.51
N GLY A 52 23.51 -17.68 7.00
CA GLY A 52 24.35 -16.79 6.20
C GLY A 52 25.55 -17.52 5.57
N GLN A 53 26.16 -18.45 6.32
CA GLN A 53 27.21 -19.34 5.83
C GLN A 53 26.75 -20.13 4.59
N ASN A 54 25.61 -20.82 4.67
CA ASN A 54 25.04 -21.60 3.56
C ASN A 54 24.70 -20.70 2.37
N CYS A 55 24.14 -19.51 2.61
CA CYS A 55 23.85 -18.53 1.55
C CYS A 55 25.13 -18.16 0.78
N ILE A 56 26.21 -17.84 1.50
CA ILE A 56 27.50 -17.46 0.90
C ILE A 56 28.13 -18.65 0.15
N ASP A 57 28.07 -19.85 0.72
CA ASP A 57 28.60 -21.05 0.07
C ASP A 57 27.87 -21.37 -1.24
N ILE A 58 26.55 -21.17 -1.31
CA ILE A 58 25.79 -21.26 -2.57
C ILE A 58 26.28 -20.22 -3.57
N VAL A 59 26.42 -18.95 -3.16
CA VAL A 59 26.91 -17.89 -4.06
C VAL A 59 28.29 -18.26 -4.59
N LYS A 60 29.21 -18.76 -3.76
CA LYS A 60 30.55 -19.21 -4.19
C LYS A 60 30.53 -20.42 -5.11
N GLN A 61 29.64 -21.39 -4.87
CA GLN A 61 29.49 -22.55 -5.74
C GLN A 61 29.07 -22.14 -7.16
N ILE A 62 28.20 -21.12 -7.27
CA ILE A 62 27.76 -20.61 -8.55
C ILE A 62 28.81 -19.66 -9.14
N ALA A 63 29.22 -18.62 -8.42
CA ALA A 63 30.11 -17.55 -8.84
C ALA A 63 31.43 -17.55 -8.03
N PRO A 64 32.35 -18.51 -8.28
CA PRO A 64 33.53 -18.74 -7.44
C PRO A 64 34.53 -17.57 -7.41
N ASN A 65 34.58 -16.76 -8.47
CA ASN A 65 35.53 -15.64 -8.61
C ASN A 65 34.93 -14.28 -8.18
N SER A 66 33.71 -14.28 -7.64
CA SER A 66 33.10 -13.08 -7.06
C SER A 66 33.82 -12.63 -5.78
N ILE A 67 33.74 -11.34 -5.46
CA ILE A 67 34.23 -10.77 -4.20
C ILE A 67 33.02 -10.65 -3.28
N ILE A 68 33.02 -11.33 -2.12
CA ILE A 68 31.86 -11.32 -1.21
C ILE A 68 32.17 -10.46 0.02
N TYR A 69 31.28 -9.53 0.32
CA TYR A 69 31.18 -8.85 1.61
C TYR A 69 30.08 -9.54 2.41
N SER A 70 30.48 -10.35 3.40
CA SER A 70 29.54 -10.91 4.37
C SER A 70 29.26 -9.83 5.42
N ILE A 71 28.03 -9.32 5.44
CA ILE A 71 27.58 -8.30 6.38
C ILE A 71 26.69 -8.97 7.41
N ASP A 72 27.19 -9.09 8.63
CA ASP A 72 26.41 -9.55 9.78
C ASP A 72 25.43 -8.45 10.22
N ALA A 73 24.16 -8.66 9.89
CA ALA A 73 23.05 -7.74 10.13
C ALA A 73 22.41 -7.91 11.52
N ARG A 74 23.03 -8.64 12.45
CA ARG A 74 22.48 -8.83 13.79
C ARG A 74 22.87 -7.68 14.71
N ASP A 75 21.90 -7.17 15.44
CA ASP A 75 22.13 -6.44 16.68
C ASP A 75 21.63 -7.29 17.84
N ILE A 76 22.54 -7.73 18.71
CA ILE A 76 22.21 -8.61 19.85
C ILE A 76 21.41 -9.86 19.39
N ASN A 77 21.93 -10.57 18.38
CA ASN A 77 21.35 -11.78 17.77
C ASN A 77 20.02 -11.62 17.02
N ILE A 78 19.53 -10.39 16.82
CA ILE A 78 18.29 -10.13 16.08
C ILE A 78 18.62 -9.33 14.83
N ILE A 79 18.15 -9.80 13.68
CA ILE A 79 18.08 -8.99 12.45
C ILE A 79 16.77 -8.24 12.49
N ASN A 80 16.83 -6.92 12.38
CA ASN A 80 15.65 -6.06 12.32
C ASN A 80 15.80 -5.06 11.15
N GLU A 81 14.78 -4.26 10.94
CA GLU A 81 14.76 -3.31 9.83
C GLU A 81 15.91 -2.31 9.87
N MET A 82 16.25 -1.77 11.06
CA MET A 82 17.33 -0.80 11.21
C MET A 82 18.68 -1.40 10.81
N THR A 83 18.97 -2.63 11.24
CA THR A 83 20.24 -3.28 10.89
C THR A 83 20.31 -3.64 9.41
N ILE A 84 19.17 -3.97 8.77
CA ILE A 84 19.09 -4.14 7.32
C ILE A 84 19.37 -2.80 6.61
N ILE A 85 18.77 -1.69 7.05
CA ILE A 85 19.00 -0.35 6.49
C ILE A 85 20.49 0.02 6.57
N GLU A 86 21.11 -0.12 7.74
CA GLU A 86 22.54 0.17 7.92
C GLU A 86 23.43 -0.73 7.05
N SER A 87 23.05 -2.01 6.89
CA SER A 87 23.75 -2.95 6.03
C SER A 87 23.65 -2.59 4.53
N ILE A 88 22.50 -2.12 4.06
CA ILE A 88 22.32 -1.65 2.68
C ILE A 88 23.13 -0.36 2.46
N GLU A 89 23.11 0.58 3.41
CA GLU A 89 23.94 1.79 3.36
C GLU A 89 25.44 1.45 3.28
N LEU A 90 25.89 0.48 4.08
CA LEU A 90 27.26 -0.02 4.03
C LEU A 90 27.58 -0.64 2.65
N ALA A 91 26.69 -1.47 2.11
CA ALA A 91 26.86 -2.06 0.79
C ALA A 91 26.96 -0.99 -0.32
N ILE A 92 26.13 0.06 -0.26
CA ILE A 92 26.20 1.21 -1.17
C ILE A 92 27.56 1.92 -1.05
N LYS A 93 28.07 2.11 0.17
CA LYS A 93 29.37 2.76 0.43
C LYS A 93 30.54 1.92 -0.07
N LEU A 94 30.42 0.60 -0.02
CA LEU A 94 31.41 -0.35 -0.55
C LEU A 94 31.38 -0.46 -2.07
N GLU A 95 30.41 0.20 -2.72
CA GLU A 95 30.19 0.16 -4.17
C GLU A 95 30.11 -1.29 -4.67
N VAL A 96 29.26 -2.09 -4.02
CA VAL A 96 28.96 -3.44 -4.47
C VAL A 96 28.08 -3.42 -5.72
N ASP A 97 28.15 -4.46 -6.52
CA ASP A 97 27.34 -4.60 -7.73
C ASP A 97 26.00 -5.29 -7.44
N ILE A 98 25.98 -6.18 -6.45
CA ILE A 98 24.79 -6.94 -6.06
C ILE A 98 24.64 -6.96 -4.53
N ILE A 99 23.40 -6.82 -4.05
CA ILE A 99 23.00 -7.06 -2.66
C ILE A 99 22.07 -8.27 -2.62
N ASN A 100 22.43 -9.27 -1.81
CA ASN A 100 21.59 -10.41 -1.48
C ASN A 100 20.99 -10.23 -0.09
N ILE A 101 19.65 -10.22 0.00
CA ILE A 101 18.91 -10.12 1.25
C ILE A 101 18.08 -11.40 1.43
N SER A 102 18.57 -12.28 2.29
CA SER A 102 17.97 -13.60 2.56
C SER A 102 16.94 -13.55 3.70
N GLN A 103 16.29 -12.40 3.91
CA GLN A 103 15.34 -12.16 4.97
C GLN A 103 14.18 -11.28 4.47
N GLY A 104 12.95 -11.62 4.88
CA GLY A 104 11.75 -10.80 4.65
C GLY A 104 11.28 -10.12 5.93
N LEU A 105 10.72 -8.92 5.77
CA LEU A 105 10.03 -8.13 6.78
C LEU A 105 8.55 -7.98 6.39
N LYS A 106 7.65 -8.03 7.37
CA LYS A 106 6.19 -7.87 7.14
C LYS A 106 5.74 -6.41 7.08
N HIS A 107 6.54 -5.52 7.68
CA HIS A 107 6.34 -4.08 7.70
C HIS A 107 7.63 -3.44 7.22
N ALA A 108 7.51 -2.27 6.60
CA ALA A 108 8.66 -1.49 6.21
C ALA A 108 8.37 0.00 6.37
N SER A 109 9.37 0.67 6.91
CA SER A 109 9.48 2.12 7.04
C SER A 109 9.81 2.78 5.72
N SER A 110 9.57 4.09 5.67
CA SER A 110 10.07 4.97 4.62
C SER A 110 11.58 4.87 4.46
N GLU A 111 12.32 4.70 5.54
CA GLU A 111 13.78 4.68 5.56
C GLU A 111 14.33 3.45 4.81
N LEU A 112 13.70 2.29 4.97
CA LEU A 112 14.05 1.09 4.19
C LEU A 112 13.78 1.30 2.70
N MET A 113 12.65 1.91 2.35
CA MET A 113 12.32 2.19 0.96
C MET A 113 13.33 3.15 0.32
N ASN A 114 13.65 4.23 1.02
CA ASN A 114 14.61 5.24 0.57
C ASN A 114 16.02 4.65 0.34
N VAL A 115 16.51 3.79 1.23
CA VAL A 115 17.84 3.18 1.04
C VAL A 115 17.84 2.17 -0.13
N ILE A 116 16.72 1.46 -0.34
CA ILE A 116 16.55 0.57 -1.51
C ILE A 116 16.56 1.40 -2.80
N GLU A 117 15.79 2.49 -2.89
CA GLU A 117 15.80 3.40 -4.05
C GLU A 117 17.20 3.98 -4.29
N LYS A 118 17.90 4.38 -3.23
CA LYS A 118 19.28 4.87 -3.31
C LYS A 118 20.25 3.84 -3.90
N ALA A 119 20.13 2.57 -3.51
CA ALA A 119 20.92 1.48 -4.10
C ALA A 119 20.55 1.25 -5.58
N LEU A 120 19.26 1.19 -5.91
CA LEU A 120 18.78 1.00 -7.27
C LEU A 120 19.21 2.14 -8.21
N ASN A 121 19.17 3.40 -7.74
CA ASN A 121 19.63 4.58 -8.48
C ASN A 121 21.14 4.57 -8.77
N LYS A 122 21.92 3.78 -8.03
CA LYS A 122 23.33 3.50 -8.29
C LYS A 122 23.56 2.28 -9.18
N ASN A 123 22.50 1.73 -9.77
CA ASN A 123 22.50 0.49 -10.56
C ASN A 123 22.98 -0.75 -9.77
N ILE A 124 22.80 -0.76 -8.45
CA ILE A 124 23.06 -1.95 -7.64
C ILE A 124 21.89 -2.91 -7.80
N ILE A 125 22.16 -4.16 -8.20
CA ILE A 125 21.13 -5.20 -8.29
C ILE A 125 20.79 -5.70 -6.89
N ILE A 126 19.50 -5.78 -6.57
CA ILE A 126 19.05 -6.28 -5.26
C ILE A 126 18.23 -7.54 -5.48
N CYS A 127 18.69 -8.66 -4.92
CA CYS A 127 17.97 -9.92 -4.89
C CYS A 127 17.48 -10.18 -3.46
N ALA A 128 16.17 -10.36 -3.28
CA ALA A 128 15.58 -10.56 -1.96
C ALA A 128 14.64 -11.77 -1.94
N ALA A 129 14.71 -12.52 -0.85
CA ALA A 129 13.90 -13.71 -0.64
C ALA A 129 12.42 -13.35 -0.47
N LYS A 130 11.56 -13.98 -1.26
CA LYS A 130 10.12 -14.00 -1.03
C LYS A 130 9.81 -15.12 -0.07
N ASP A 131 9.35 -14.81 1.13
CA ASP A 131 8.80 -15.84 2.00
C ASP A 131 7.54 -16.43 1.31
N SER A 132 7.34 -17.74 1.44
CA SER A 132 6.23 -18.50 0.87
C SER A 132 4.85 -18.06 1.40
N SER A 133 4.81 -17.09 2.31
CA SER A 133 3.60 -16.45 2.78
C SER A 133 2.95 -15.68 1.64
N LYS A 134 1.62 -15.78 1.53
CA LYS A 134 0.83 -15.00 0.55
C LYS A 134 0.79 -13.50 0.89
N ILE A 135 1.58 -13.02 1.85
CA ILE A 135 1.56 -11.65 2.38
C ILE A 135 2.69 -10.87 1.71
N ILE A 136 2.58 -9.54 1.65
CA ILE A 136 3.68 -8.69 1.21
C ILE A 136 4.90 -8.90 2.11
N ASN A 137 6.07 -9.05 1.48
CA ASN A 137 7.35 -9.20 2.12
C ASN A 137 8.33 -8.15 1.61
N TYR A 138 8.80 -7.30 2.52
CA TYR A 138 9.80 -6.28 2.22
C TYR A 138 11.21 -6.82 2.46
N PRO A 139 12.21 -6.44 1.64
CA PRO A 139 12.12 -5.52 0.50
C PRO A 139 11.76 -6.21 -0.82
N CYS A 140 11.49 -7.52 -0.84
CA CYS A 140 11.34 -8.27 -2.09
C CYS A 140 10.17 -7.80 -2.97
N ASP A 141 9.14 -7.20 -2.37
CA ASP A 141 7.99 -6.65 -3.07
C ASP A 141 8.15 -5.18 -3.52
N TYR A 142 9.28 -4.53 -3.24
CA TYR A 142 9.56 -3.20 -3.80
C TYR A 142 9.85 -3.23 -5.30
N GLU A 143 9.44 -2.18 -6.02
CA GLU A 143 9.79 -1.98 -7.44
C GLU A 143 11.31 -1.93 -7.62
N GLY A 144 11.82 -2.56 -8.68
CA GLY A 144 13.26 -2.66 -8.95
C GLY A 144 14.00 -3.75 -8.18
N VAL A 145 13.45 -4.28 -7.08
CA VAL A 145 14.01 -5.43 -6.34
C VAL A 145 13.62 -6.75 -7.04
N ILE A 146 14.60 -7.59 -7.30
CA ILE A 146 14.39 -8.93 -7.85
C ILE A 146 13.91 -9.84 -6.70
N SER A 147 12.63 -10.15 -6.73
CA SER A 147 12.01 -11.13 -5.82
C SER A 147 12.37 -12.54 -6.27
N VAL A 148 12.86 -13.37 -5.35
CA VAL A 148 13.26 -14.76 -5.65
C VAL A 148 12.61 -15.74 -4.69
N ASP A 149 12.08 -16.84 -5.22
CA ASP A 149 11.56 -17.98 -4.46
C ASP A 149 11.95 -19.30 -5.15
N TYR A 150 11.67 -20.44 -4.51
CA TYR A 150 11.85 -21.76 -5.09
C TYR A 150 10.52 -22.42 -5.43
N ASN A 151 10.51 -23.26 -6.48
CA ASN A 151 9.35 -24.02 -6.88
C ASN A 151 9.75 -25.46 -7.22
N LYS A 152 9.03 -26.43 -6.64
CA LYS A 152 9.28 -27.88 -6.82
C LYS A 152 8.73 -28.42 -8.15
N ASN A 153 7.84 -27.67 -8.81
CA ASN A 153 7.08 -28.12 -9.97
C ASN A 153 7.61 -27.54 -11.30
N ILE A 154 8.79 -26.94 -11.30
CA ILE A 154 9.44 -26.36 -12.48
C ILE A 154 10.81 -27.01 -12.70
N GLU A 155 11.20 -27.17 -13.96
CA GLU A 155 12.47 -27.80 -14.35
C GLU A 155 13.54 -26.77 -14.78
N GLN A 156 13.16 -25.50 -14.91
CA GLN A 156 14.04 -24.40 -15.29
C GLN A 156 13.64 -23.12 -14.56
N ILE A 157 14.59 -22.19 -14.44
CA ILE A 157 14.33 -20.87 -13.86
C ILE A 157 13.34 -20.12 -14.75
N ILE A 158 12.29 -19.58 -14.14
CA ILE A 158 11.28 -18.77 -14.83
C ILE A 158 11.00 -17.50 -14.04
N TYR A 159 10.59 -16.45 -14.74
CA TYR A 159 9.91 -15.32 -14.13
C TYR A 159 8.39 -15.51 -14.25
N SER A 160 7.71 -15.66 -13.12
CA SER A 160 6.25 -15.81 -13.02
C SER A 160 5.77 -15.10 -11.76
N ASP A 161 4.58 -14.49 -11.80
CA ASP A 161 3.96 -13.84 -10.64
C ASP A 161 4.87 -12.80 -9.97
N ILE A 162 5.64 -12.09 -10.81
CA ILE A 162 6.60 -11.04 -10.41
C ILE A 162 7.77 -11.55 -9.55
N THR A 163 7.96 -12.87 -9.54
CA THR A 163 9.02 -13.55 -8.78
C THR A 163 9.84 -14.44 -9.71
N ILE A 164 11.16 -14.43 -9.54
CA ILE A 164 12.03 -15.43 -10.12
C ILE A 164 11.85 -16.72 -9.33
N GLN A 165 11.41 -17.78 -10.00
CA GLN A 165 11.24 -19.09 -9.40
C GLN A 165 12.41 -20.00 -9.78
N ILE A 166 13.11 -20.49 -8.76
CA ILE A 166 14.24 -21.42 -8.89
C ILE A 166 13.74 -22.85 -8.72
N PRO A 167 14.05 -23.78 -9.65
CA PRO A 167 13.81 -25.21 -9.43
C PRO A 167 14.44 -25.69 -8.12
N SER A 168 13.67 -26.37 -7.27
CA SER A 168 14.20 -26.82 -5.96
C SER A 168 15.42 -27.75 -6.08
N GLU A 169 15.54 -28.46 -7.20
CA GLU A 169 16.69 -29.32 -7.51
C GLU A 169 18.01 -28.56 -7.73
N TYR A 170 17.95 -27.24 -7.99
CA TYR A 170 19.15 -26.42 -8.16
C TYR A 170 19.72 -25.92 -6.82
N ILE A 171 18.98 -26.11 -5.73
CA ILE A 171 19.29 -25.54 -4.42
C ILE A 171 19.96 -26.63 -3.56
N TYR A 172 21.30 -26.67 -3.61
CA TYR A 172 22.10 -27.63 -2.85
C TYR A 172 23.50 -27.07 -2.59
N LEU A 173 24.18 -27.63 -1.58
CA LEU A 173 25.61 -27.46 -1.35
C LEU A 173 26.37 -28.71 -1.76
N ASP A 174 27.48 -28.55 -2.47
CA ASP A 174 28.45 -29.61 -2.73
C ASP A 174 29.61 -29.49 -1.73
N ILE A 175 29.58 -30.35 -0.70
CA ILE A 175 30.64 -30.42 0.30
C ILE A 175 31.45 -31.67 0.05
N ARG A 176 32.61 -31.54 -0.60
CA ARG A 176 33.55 -32.64 -0.84
C ARG A 176 32.93 -33.84 -1.56
N ASN A 177 32.07 -33.59 -2.55
CA ASN A 177 31.28 -34.56 -3.32
C ASN A 177 30.07 -35.15 -2.58
N ASP A 178 29.74 -34.66 -1.39
CA ASP A 178 28.44 -34.91 -0.75
C ASP A 178 27.48 -33.76 -1.11
N VAL A 179 26.41 -34.12 -1.84
CA VAL A 179 25.37 -33.17 -2.23
C VAL A 179 24.34 -33.06 -1.12
N ILE A 180 24.28 -31.89 -0.48
CA ILE A 180 23.33 -31.58 0.59
C ILE A 180 22.21 -30.72 0.01
N PRO A 181 21.00 -31.28 -0.19
CA PRO A 181 19.86 -30.48 -0.66
C PRO A 181 19.44 -29.48 0.41
N LEU A 182 19.19 -28.24 -0.02
CA LEU A 182 18.68 -27.18 0.84
C LEU A 182 17.30 -26.72 0.34
N THR A 183 16.47 -26.24 1.26
CA THR A 183 15.14 -25.71 0.92
C THR A 183 14.91 -24.39 1.62
N GLY A 184 14.45 -23.39 0.88
CA GLY A 184 14.17 -22.06 1.40
C GLY A 184 14.39 -20.98 0.35
N SER A 185 13.58 -19.93 0.39
CA SER A 185 13.73 -18.78 -0.51
C SER A 185 15.05 -18.03 -0.31
N SER A 186 15.61 -18.05 0.91
CA SER A 186 16.97 -17.56 1.20
C SER A 186 18.05 -18.20 0.32
N TYR A 187 18.01 -19.53 0.21
CA TYR A 187 18.97 -20.30 -0.59
C TYR A 187 18.70 -20.16 -2.10
N ALA A 188 17.44 -20.05 -2.50
CA ALA A 188 17.06 -19.73 -3.88
C ALA A 188 17.58 -18.35 -4.31
N THR A 189 17.45 -17.36 -3.42
CA THR A 189 17.95 -15.99 -3.61
C THR A 189 19.46 -16.00 -3.78
N SER A 190 20.17 -16.73 -2.93
CA SER A 190 21.63 -16.89 -3.02
C SER A 190 22.07 -17.54 -4.33
N TYR A 191 21.36 -18.59 -4.77
CA TYR A 191 21.59 -19.23 -6.06
C TYR A 191 21.41 -18.24 -7.23
N PHE A 192 20.32 -17.47 -7.21
CA PHE A 192 20.03 -16.49 -8.25
C PHE A 192 20.98 -15.28 -8.23
N THR A 193 21.41 -14.84 -7.05
CA THR A 193 22.48 -13.84 -6.88
C THR A 193 23.75 -14.27 -7.59
N GLY A 194 24.14 -15.54 -7.46
CA GLY A 194 25.27 -16.11 -8.19
C GLY A 194 25.08 -16.07 -9.72
N ILE A 195 23.87 -16.32 -10.21
CA ILE A 195 23.54 -16.16 -11.65
C ILE A 195 23.62 -14.69 -12.08
N CYS A 196 23.06 -13.77 -11.29
CA CYS A 196 23.14 -12.33 -11.56
C CYS A 196 24.59 -11.85 -11.67
N SER A 197 25.49 -12.38 -10.83
CA SER A 197 26.93 -12.10 -10.90
C SER A 197 27.54 -12.52 -12.24
N LYS A 198 27.20 -13.71 -12.75
CA LYS A 198 27.64 -14.16 -14.07
C LYS A 198 27.07 -13.33 -15.22
N ILE A 199 25.81 -12.89 -15.08
CA ILE A 199 25.17 -12.01 -16.08
C ILE A 199 25.85 -10.64 -16.09
N LEU A 200 26.19 -10.08 -14.92
CA LEU A 200 26.91 -8.81 -14.80
C LEU A 200 28.35 -8.90 -15.31
N GLU A 201 29.05 -10.03 -15.12
CA GLU A 201 30.37 -10.26 -15.74
C GLU A 201 30.29 -10.17 -17.28
N PHE A 202 29.20 -10.67 -17.87
CA PHE A 202 28.97 -10.59 -19.31
C PHE A 202 28.48 -9.20 -19.77
N ASN A 203 27.54 -8.60 -19.03
CA ASN A 203 26.95 -7.30 -19.33
C ASN A 203 26.90 -6.41 -18.07
N PRO A 204 27.98 -5.66 -17.80
CA PRO A 204 28.08 -4.81 -16.61
C PRO A 204 27.07 -3.66 -16.54
N LEU A 205 26.39 -3.34 -17.65
CA LEU A 205 25.41 -2.26 -17.73
C LEU A 205 23.95 -2.74 -17.59
N THR A 206 23.74 -4.05 -17.35
CA THR A 206 22.38 -4.57 -17.15
C THR A 206 21.76 -4.02 -15.87
N THR A 207 20.44 -3.85 -15.87
CA THR A 207 19.66 -3.45 -14.70
C THR A 207 18.83 -4.64 -14.20
N SER A 208 18.17 -4.50 -13.05
CA SER A 208 17.22 -5.51 -12.54
C SER A 208 16.15 -5.84 -13.58
N ALA A 209 15.63 -4.83 -14.28
CA ALA A 209 14.65 -5.02 -15.35
C ALA A 209 15.23 -5.82 -16.53
N GLY A 210 16.47 -5.51 -16.95
CA GLY A 210 17.16 -6.26 -18.00
C GLY A 210 17.40 -7.73 -17.62
N ILE A 211 17.74 -7.99 -16.35
CA ILE A 211 17.87 -9.37 -15.84
C ILE A 211 16.52 -10.08 -15.86
N ILE A 212 15.46 -9.46 -15.34
CA ILE A 212 14.10 -10.02 -15.34
C ILE A 212 13.64 -10.32 -16.77
N GLU A 213 13.94 -9.45 -17.73
CA GLU A 213 13.56 -9.63 -19.14
C GLU A 213 14.13 -10.92 -19.73
N LEU A 214 15.37 -11.29 -19.37
CA LEU A 214 15.99 -12.56 -19.79
C LEU A 214 15.19 -13.81 -19.35
N PHE A 215 14.40 -13.69 -18.29
CA PHE A 215 13.60 -14.79 -17.72
C PHE A 215 12.09 -14.63 -17.97
N SER A 216 11.65 -13.50 -18.54
CA SER A 216 10.25 -13.22 -18.85
C SER A 216 9.83 -13.85 -20.20
N LYS A 217 8.78 -14.69 -20.20
CA LYS A 217 8.13 -15.09 -21.46
C LYS A 217 7.24 -13.92 -21.91
N ALA A 218 7.60 -13.30 -23.03
CA ALA A 218 7.05 -12.05 -23.54
C ALA A 218 5.52 -11.85 -23.39
N SER A 219 5.11 -10.72 -22.79
CA SER A 219 3.90 -10.00 -23.19
C SER A 219 4.02 -8.51 -22.86
N LYS A 220 4.06 -7.66 -23.89
CA LYS A 220 3.98 -6.19 -23.79
C LYS A 220 2.54 -5.78 -24.10
N LYS A 221 1.89 -5.01 -23.22
CA LYS A 221 0.68 -4.27 -23.58
C LYS A 221 0.70 -2.91 -22.86
N ILE A 222 0.86 -1.84 -23.66
CA ILE A 222 0.68 -0.46 -23.24
C ILE A 222 -0.65 0.00 -23.81
N ILE A 223 -1.52 0.58 -22.97
CA ILE A 223 -2.72 1.29 -23.39
C ILE A 223 -2.69 2.64 -22.67
N GLU A 224 -2.45 3.71 -23.43
CA GLU A 224 -2.76 5.07 -22.99
C GLU A 224 -4.16 5.44 -23.47
N VAL A 225 -4.98 5.99 -22.58
CA VAL A 225 -6.28 6.60 -22.90
C VAL A 225 -6.21 8.09 -22.55
N THR A 226 -6.36 8.92 -23.58
CA THR A 226 -6.42 10.38 -23.50
C THR A 226 -7.72 10.87 -22.85
N LYS A 227 -7.62 11.80 -21.88
CA LYS A 227 -8.76 12.50 -21.26
C LYS A 227 -9.32 13.58 -22.20
N ASN A 228 -10.65 13.60 -22.39
CA ASN A 228 -11.39 14.66 -23.08
C ASN A 228 -12.00 15.67 -22.10
N GLU A 229 -12.08 16.91 -22.56
CA GLU A 229 -12.49 18.14 -21.85
C GLU A 229 -13.95 18.12 -21.37
N ILE A 230 -14.17 18.53 -20.12
CA ILE A 230 -15.48 18.62 -19.47
C ILE A 230 -16.06 20.01 -19.71
N THR A 231 -17.10 20.15 -20.54
CA THR A 231 -17.76 21.47 -20.72
C THR A 231 -19.29 21.49 -20.64
N ASN A 232 -20.00 20.35 -20.54
CA ASN A 232 -21.48 20.33 -20.39
C ASN A 232 -22.00 19.10 -19.62
N LYS A 233 -21.41 18.86 -18.45
CA LYS A 233 -21.66 17.65 -17.65
C LYS A 233 -22.50 17.95 -16.41
N ALA A 234 -23.55 17.17 -16.16
CA ALA A 234 -24.34 17.21 -14.94
C ALA A 234 -24.19 15.90 -14.14
N PHE A 235 -24.71 15.88 -12.91
CA PHE A 235 -24.81 14.65 -12.14
C PHE A 235 -26.20 14.47 -11.51
N TYR A 236 -26.53 13.23 -11.17
CA TYR A 236 -27.62 12.89 -10.27
C TYR A 236 -27.05 12.05 -9.13
N LEU A 237 -27.15 12.55 -7.89
CA LEU A 237 -26.66 11.85 -6.71
C LEU A 237 -27.80 11.08 -6.06
N ILE A 238 -27.58 9.78 -5.84
CA ILE A 238 -28.42 8.91 -5.05
C ILE A 238 -27.63 8.58 -3.79
N ASP A 239 -28.05 9.14 -2.66
CA ASP A 239 -27.38 9.04 -1.38
C ASP A 239 -28.41 8.92 -0.25
N ASN A 240 -28.06 8.19 0.81
CA ASN A 240 -28.81 8.12 2.05
C ASN A 240 -27.95 8.45 3.28
N SER A 241 -26.69 8.89 3.08
CA SER A 241 -25.76 9.25 4.14
C SER A 241 -25.99 10.65 4.72
N GLY A 242 -26.88 11.43 4.08
CA GLY A 242 -27.20 12.80 4.46
C GLY A 242 -26.25 13.83 3.84
N PHE A 243 -25.55 13.49 2.76
CA PHE A 243 -24.65 14.41 2.07
C PHE A 243 -25.41 15.61 1.50
N ASN A 244 -25.01 16.82 1.89
CA ASN A 244 -25.65 18.05 1.44
C ASN A 244 -24.84 18.72 0.32
N ILE A 245 -25.34 18.59 -0.92
CA ILE A 245 -24.72 19.21 -2.12
C ILE A 245 -24.54 20.73 -1.95
N ASN A 246 -25.41 21.39 -1.19
CA ASN A 246 -25.37 22.85 -1.04
C ASN A 246 -24.25 23.34 -0.12
N GLU A 247 -23.57 22.44 0.58
CA GLU A 247 -22.43 22.78 1.43
C GLU A 247 -21.15 23.00 0.60
N PHE A 248 -21.03 22.37 -0.58
CA PHE A 248 -19.83 22.40 -1.42
C PHE A 248 -20.08 22.79 -2.89
N PRO A 249 -20.82 23.88 -3.19
CA PRO A 249 -21.18 24.21 -4.57
C PRO A 249 -19.97 24.53 -5.44
N GLU A 250 -18.99 25.28 -4.91
CA GLU A 250 -17.80 25.72 -5.65
C GLU A 250 -16.90 24.53 -6.00
N GLU A 251 -16.68 23.63 -5.04
CA GLU A 251 -15.80 22.48 -5.21
C GLU A 251 -16.35 21.46 -6.21
N ILE A 252 -17.67 21.23 -6.18
CA ILE A 252 -18.36 20.35 -7.12
C ILE A 252 -18.41 20.99 -8.52
N SER A 253 -18.50 22.32 -8.60
CA SER A 253 -18.57 23.06 -9.87
C SER A 253 -17.34 22.88 -10.77
N ASN A 254 -16.21 22.45 -10.19
CA ASN A 254 -15.00 22.09 -10.94
C ASN A 254 -15.19 20.87 -11.85
N ASN A 255 -16.13 19.98 -11.52
CA ASN A 255 -16.36 18.72 -12.25
C ASN A 255 -17.71 18.66 -12.95
N TYR A 256 -18.68 19.47 -12.50
CA TYR A 256 -20.05 19.45 -12.99
C TYR A 256 -20.61 20.87 -13.10
N LYS A 257 -21.51 21.09 -14.06
CA LYS A 257 -22.23 22.36 -14.20
C LYS A 257 -23.48 22.41 -13.32
N ALA A 258 -24.18 21.28 -13.20
CA ALA A 258 -25.49 21.19 -12.58
C ALA A 258 -25.72 19.84 -11.91
N PHE A 259 -26.65 19.83 -10.95
CA PHE A 259 -27.24 18.61 -10.42
C PHE A 259 -28.66 18.43 -10.94
N TYR A 260 -29.10 17.19 -11.05
CA TYR A 260 -30.46 16.85 -11.44
C TYR A 260 -31.35 16.72 -10.21
N ASP A 261 -32.37 17.57 -10.12
CA ASP A 261 -33.43 17.48 -9.12
C ASP A 261 -34.55 16.59 -9.65
N ILE A 262 -34.61 15.36 -9.13
CA ILE A 262 -35.62 14.38 -9.52
C ILE A 262 -37.04 14.79 -9.11
N THR A 263 -37.20 15.58 -8.04
CA THR A 263 -38.51 15.99 -7.52
C THR A 263 -39.20 16.94 -8.51
N ASN A 264 -38.40 17.84 -9.09
CA ASN A 264 -38.87 18.88 -10.01
C ASN A 264 -38.58 18.55 -11.49
N ASP A 265 -37.99 17.39 -11.78
CA ASP A 265 -37.58 16.96 -13.13
C ASP A 265 -36.76 18.05 -13.87
N ALA A 266 -35.79 18.63 -13.15
CA ALA A 266 -35.07 19.82 -13.58
C ALA A 266 -33.56 19.74 -13.29
N PHE A 267 -32.74 20.34 -14.14
CA PHE A 267 -31.32 20.58 -13.84
C PHE A 267 -31.17 21.91 -13.13
N ILE A 268 -30.47 21.91 -12.00
CA ILE A 268 -30.21 23.10 -11.21
C ILE A 268 -28.71 23.40 -11.29
N ASP A 269 -28.39 24.59 -11.79
CA ASP A 269 -27.01 25.09 -11.86
C ASP A 269 -26.42 25.20 -10.45
N LEU A 270 -25.20 24.67 -10.26
CA LEU A 270 -24.58 24.58 -8.94
C LEU A 270 -24.30 25.96 -8.32
N ASN A 271 -23.95 26.93 -9.17
CA ASN A 271 -23.49 28.27 -8.75
C ASN A 271 -24.66 29.24 -8.64
N THR A 272 -25.49 29.31 -9.68
CA THR A 272 -26.60 30.28 -9.75
C THR A 272 -27.89 29.79 -9.10
N LYS A 273 -27.98 28.47 -8.81
CA LYS A 273 -29.20 27.80 -8.33
C LYS A 273 -30.41 27.96 -9.25
N CYS A 274 -30.19 28.39 -10.49
CA CYS A 274 -31.23 28.57 -11.49
C CYS A 274 -31.44 27.26 -12.27
N THR A 275 -32.65 27.07 -12.80
CA THR A 275 -32.95 25.95 -13.68
C THR A 275 -32.22 26.10 -15.02
N ILE A 276 -31.56 25.03 -15.48
CA ILE A 276 -30.89 24.94 -16.78
C ILE A 276 -31.82 24.26 -17.79
N ASN A 277 -31.75 24.69 -19.05
CA ASN A 277 -32.39 24.00 -20.15
C ASN A 277 -31.79 22.59 -20.32
N LYS A 278 -32.65 21.57 -20.37
CA LYS A 278 -32.28 20.16 -20.58
C LYS A 278 -31.33 19.94 -21.76
N ASN A 279 -31.49 20.72 -22.84
CA ASN A 279 -30.65 20.62 -24.04
C ASN A 279 -29.21 21.14 -23.86
N ASP A 280 -28.93 21.89 -22.78
CA ASP A 280 -27.59 22.41 -22.48
C ASP A 280 -26.72 21.40 -21.71
N ILE A 281 -27.29 20.27 -21.30
CA ILE A 281 -26.59 19.16 -20.64
C ILE A 281 -26.32 18.07 -21.68
N LYS A 282 -25.04 17.75 -21.89
CA LYS A 282 -24.60 16.73 -22.86
C LYS A 282 -24.38 15.37 -22.23
N ASP A 283 -23.87 15.35 -21.00
CA ASP A 283 -23.52 14.14 -20.26
C ASP A 283 -24.14 14.22 -18.86
N ILE A 284 -24.66 13.09 -18.37
CA ILE A 284 -25.09 12.96 -16.98
C ILE A 284 -24.41 11.77 -16.31
N ASP A 285 -23.77 12.04 -15.17
CA ASP A 285 -23.26 11.00 -14.28
C ASP A 285 -24.30 10.69 -13.21
N ILE A 286 -24.76 9.45 -13.16
CA ILE A 286 -25.56 8.94 -12.06
C ILE A 286 -24.60 8.34 -11.03
N ILE A 287 -24.53 8.96 -9.87
CA ILE A 287 -23.64 8.59 -8.77
C ILE A 287 -24.50 7.97 -7.67
N ASN A 288 -24.40 6.66 -7.53
CA ASN A 288 -25.11 5.87 -6.54
C ASN A 288 -24.20 5.56 -5.35
N ALA A 289 -24.27 6.39 -4.32
CA ALA A 289 -23.49 6.25 -3.09
C ALA A 289 -24.15 5.32 -2.05
N CYS A 290 -25.31 4.74 -2.37
CA CYS A 290 -26.01 3.79 -1.52
C CYS A 290 -26.41 2.52 -2.30
N ASN A 291 -27.04 1.55 -1.62
CA ASN A 291 -27.42 0.28 -2.23
C ASN A 291 -28.75 0.37 -3.01
N PHE A 292 -28.85 1.33 -3.94
CA PHE A 292 -30.08 1.60 -4.71
C PHE A 292 -30.13 0.79 -6.04
N PRO A 293 -31.26 0.13 -6.37
CA PRO A 293 -31.38 -0.66 -7.60
C PRO A 293 -31.65 0.23 -8.84
N ILE A 294 -30.80 0.10 -9.86
CA ILE A 294 -30.78 0.95 -11.06
C ILE A 294 -32.05 0.84 -11.92
N ASN A 295 -32.72 -0.32 -11.91
CA ASN A 295 -33.95 -0.57 -12.66
C ASN A 295 -35.14 0.31 -12.24
N LYS A 296 -35.06 0.96 -11.06
CA LYS A 296 -36.03 1.96 -10.61
C LYS A 296 -35.79 3.35 -11.22
N LEU A 297 -34.64 3.61 -11.84
CA LEU A 297 -34.33 4.89 -12.48
C LEU A 297 -34.85 4.92 -13.92
N LYS A 298 -35.72 5.89 -14.22
CA LYS A 298 -36.21 6.15 -15.58
C LYS A 298 -35.77 7.55 -16.02
N LEU A 299 -34.50 7.67 -16.39
CA LEU A 299 -33.95 8.88 -17.02
C LEU A 299 -33.80 8.63 -18.52
N ASN A 300 -34.40 9.50 -19.34
CA ASN A 300 -34.32 9.40 -20.79
C ASN A 300 -33.34 10.46 -21.32
N TYR A 301 -32.06 10.09 -21.38
CA TYR A 301 -30.95 10.93 -21.87
C TYR A 301 -30.01 10.09 -22.73
N GLU A 302 -29.39 10.73 -23.74
CA GLU A 302 -28.54 10.03 -24.70
C GLU A 302 -27.23 9.51 -24.09
N ASN A 303 -26.57 10.29 -23.22
CA ASN A 303 -25.28 9.94 -22.63
C ASN A 303 -25.36 9.91 -21.09
N ILE A 304 -25.72 8.74 -20.55
CA ILE A 304 -25.73 8.47 -19.11
C ILE A 304 -24.53 7.59 -18.75
N LYS A 305 -23.76 7.99 -17.74
CA LYS A 305 -22.73 7.16 -17.11
C LYS A 305 -23.13 6.82 -15.69
N TYR A 306 -22.95 5.56 -15.30
CA TYR A 306 -23.33 5.06 -13.98
C TYR A 306 -22.08 4.78 -13.14
N TYR A 307 -22.08 5.28 -11.92
CA TYR A 307 -21.02 5.10 -10.92
C TYR A 307 -21.68 4.72 -9.61
N GLY A 308 -21.19 3.71 -8.89
CA GLY A 308 -21.80 3.36 -7.61
C GLY A 308 -21.90 1.87 -7.30
N CYS A 309 -22.46 1.60 -6.11
CA CYS A 309 -22.77 0.25 -5.65
C CYS A 309 -24.10 -0.22 -6.25
N PHE A 310 -24.04 -1.04 -7.32
CA PHE A 310 -25.24 -1.59 -7.96
C PHE A 310 -25.35 -3.09 -7.64
N LYS A 311 -26.51 -3.54 -7.15
CA LYS A 311 -26.75 -4.96 -6.78
C LYS A 311 -26.57 -5.96 -7.92
N ASP A 312 -26.76 -5.51 -9.17
CA ASP A 312 -26.84 -6.38 -10.35
C ASP A 312 -25.59 -6.31 -11.24
N LEU A 313 -24.55 -5.57 -10.83
CA LEU A 313 -23.30 -5.44 -11.56
C LEU A 313 -22.17 -5.98 -10.69
N GLU A 314 -21.60 -7.12 -11.08
CA GLU A 314 -20.35 -7.60 -10.47
C GLU A 314 -19.27 -6.55 -10.71
N ASN A 315 -18.72 -6.00 -9.62
CA ASN A 315 -17.54 -5.17 -9.69
C ASN A 315 -16.37 -6.05 -10.17
N GLN A 316 -15.98 -5.89 -11.43
CA GLN A 316 -14.77 -6.51 -11.94
C GLN A 316 -13.58 -5.98 -11.12
N ILE A 317 -12.83 -6.90 -10.51
CA ILE A 317 -11.53 -6.59 -9.92
C ILE A 317 -10.65 -6.13 -11.08
N LEU A 318 -10.22 -4.87 -11.03
CA LEU A 318 -9.20 -4.37 -11.93
C LEU A 318 -7.87 -4.90 -11.37
N GLU A 319 -7.28 -5.88 -12.05
CA GLU A 319 -5.91 -6.29 -11.80
C GLU A 319 -5.01 -5.06 -11.99
N SER A 320 -4.24 -4.69 -10.96
CA SER A 320 -3.17 -3.70 -11.16
C SER A 320 -2.18 -4.31 -12.15
N SER A 321 -1.80 -3.57 -13.20
CA SER A 321 -0.77 -4.03 -14.13
C SER A 321 0.60 -4.20 -13.47
N ASN A 322 0.82 -3.55 -12.32
CA ASN A 322 2.02 -3.66 -11.52
C ASN A 322 1.73 -4.46 -10.23
N HIS A 323 2.48 -5.53 -10.00
CA HIS A 323 2.44 -6.34 -8.77
C HIS A 323 3.71 -6.11 -7.92
N LYS A 324 4.15 -4.85 -7.86
CA LYS A 324 5.18 -4.33 -6.95
C LYS A 324 4.64 -3.13 -6.16
N ILE A 325 5.25 -2.90 -5.01
CA ILE A 325 5.04 -1.72 -4.15
C ILE A 325 5.98 -0.60 -4.58
N ARG A 326 5.43 0.60 -4.72
CA ARG A 326 6.11 1.85 -5.11
C ARG A 326 6.15 2.84 -3.96
N GLU A 327 7.19 3.66 -3.94
CA GLU A 327 7.35 4.69 -2.90
C GLU A 327 6.42 5.84 -3.19
N ILE A 328 5.67 6.24 -2.18
CA ILE A 328 4.82 7.42 -2.23
C ILE A 328 5.58 8.52 -1.50
N GLN A 329 6.10 9.47 -2.27
CA GLN A 329 7.01 10.52 -1.77
C GLN A 329 6.29 11.69 -1.08
N VAL A 330 4.97 11.60 -0.89
CA VAL A 330 4.15 12.64 -0.27
C VAL A 330 3.59 12.12 1.05
N PRO A 331 3.39 12.97 2.06
CA PRO A 331 2.74 12.54 3.29
C PRO A 331 1.35 11.97 3.02
N ILE A 332 1.01 10.90 3.71
CA ILE A 332 -0.27 10.19 3.60
C ILE A 332 -1.05 10.33 4.90
N ILE A 333 -2.27 10.85 4.76
CA ILE A 333 -3.25 10.92 5.85
C ILE A 333 -4.34 9.90 5.58
N SER A 334 -4.53 8.95 6.49
CA SER A 334 -5.60 7.96 6.39
C SER A 334 -6.71 8.21 7.40
N ILE A 335 -7.95 8.24 6.91
CA ILE A 335 -9.15 8.44 7.73
C ILE A 335 -9.85 7.11 7.94
N MET A 336 -10.01 6.73 9.20
CA MET A 336 -10.52 5.44 9.66
C MET A 336 -11.67 5.66 10.65
N SER A 337 -12.43 4.62 11.00
CA SER A 337 -13.50 4.79 11.99
C SER A 337 -13.80 3.54 12.82
N TYR A 338 -14.34 3.77 14.01
CA TYR A 338 -15.08 2.76 14.77
C TYR A 338 -16.56 2.78 14.36
N GLY A 339 -17.00 1.76 13.64
CA GLY A 339 -18.35 1.66 13.08
C GLY A 339 -18.46 2.21 11.65
N CYS A 340 -19.57 1.88 11.01
CA CYS A 340 -19.90 2.37 9.67
C CYS A 340 -20.48 3.80 9.76
N ASN A 341 -20.32 4.61 8.71
CA ASN A 341 -20.88 5.97 8.60
C ASN A 341 -20.39 7.06 9.59
N MET A 342 -19.22 6.92 10.21
CA MET A 342 -18.67 7.91 11.17
C MET A 342 -17.89 9.06 10.49
N ASP A 343 -18.53 9.84 9.62
CA ASP A 343 -17.99 11.10 9.05
C ASP A 343 -16.66 11.06 8.29
N LYS A 344 -16.12 9.88 7.96
CA LYS A 344 -14.85 9.77 7.20
C LYS A 344 -14.82 10.63 5.94
N SER A 345 -15.90 10.59 5.14
CA SER A 345 -16.02 11.41 3.93
C SER A 345 -16.09 12.90 4.24
N ASN A 346 -16.82 13.29 5.30
CA ASN A 346 -16.94 14.70 5.67
C ASN A 346 -15.59 15.27 6.11
N VAL A 347 -14.84 14.51 6.93
CA VAL A 347 -13.47 14.84 7.33
C VAL A 347 -12.56 14.94 6.10
N GLN A 348 -12.64 13.98 5.16
CA GLN A 348 -11.82 14.00 3.94
C GLN A 348 -12.09 15.26 3.09
N ILE A 349 -13.36 15.61 2.86
CA ILE A 349 -13.75 16.77 2.05
C ILE A 349 -13.25 18.06 2.69
N HIS A 350 -13.56 18.28 3.96
CA HIS A 350 -13.12 19.48 4.67
C HIS A 350 -11.61 19.62 4.77
N LEU A 351 -10.91 18.51 5.02
CA LEU A 351 -9.46 18.53 5.09
C LEU A 351 -8.84 18.84 3.71
N SER A 352 -9.33 18.18 2.66
CA SER A 352 -8.92 18.43 1.27
C SER A 352 -9.15 19.88 0.85
N ASN A 353 -10.31 20.47 1.20
CA ASN A 353 -10.63 21.86 0.89
C ASN A 353 -9.74 22.82 1.66
N ASN A 354 -9.48 22.57 2.95
CA ASN A 354 -8.55 23.37 3.74
C ASN A 354 -7.14 23.38 3.10
N PHE A 355 -6.61 22.24 2.70
CA PHE A 355 -5.32 22.17 1.99
C PHE A 355 -5.35 22.93 0.66
N LYS A 356 -6.35 22.68 -0.20
CA LYS A 356 -6.50 23.36 -1.51
C LYS A 356 -6.60 24.87 -1.37
N ASN A 357 -7.42 25.36 -0.43
CA ASN A 357 -7.60 26.78 -0.17
C ASN A 357 -6.34 27.47 0.34
N ASN A 358 -5.36 26.70 0.81
CA ASN A 358 -4.04 27.18 1.22
C ASN A 358 -2.93 26.85 0.20
N GLY A 359 -3.29 26.48 -1.03
CA GLY A 359 -2.36 26.37 -2.15
C GLY A 359 -1.70 25.01 -2.35
N TYR A 360 -2.11 23.97 -1.61
CA TYR A 360 -1.57 22.62 -1.78
C TYR A 360 -2.31 21.82 -2.86
N ASN A 361 -1.56 21.05 -3.64
CA ASN A 361 -2.07 20.05 -4.57
C ASN A 361 -2.41 18.77 -3.79
N VAL A 362 -3.70 18.49 -3.63
CA VAL A 362 -4.15 17.34 -2.83
C VAL A 362 -4.51 16.16 -3.73
N GLY A 363 -3.93 14.99 -3.45
CA GLY A 363 -4.40 13.70 -3.95
C GLY A 363 -5.49 13.14 -3.04
N ASN A 364 -6.56 12.58 -3.60
CA ASN A 364 -7.63 11.98 -2.80
C ASN A 364 -7.99 10.59 -3.29
N LEU A 365 -7.92 9.62 -2.38
CA LEU A 365 -8.27 8.22 -2.61
C LEU A 365 -9.43 7.82 -1.71
N THR A 366 -10.50 7.22 -2.25
CA THR A 366 -11.66 6.88 -1.42
C THR A 366 -12.46 5.71 -1.97
N TYR A 367 -13.13 4.98 -1.09
CA TYR A 367 -14.17 4.02 -1.45
C TYR A 367 -15.56 4.65 -1.59
N ASN A 368 -15.73 5.90 -1.13
CA ASN A 368 -17.03 6.54 -1.16
C ASN A 368 -17.28 7.20 -2.52
N TRP A 369 -18.32 6.75 -3.20
CA TRP A 369 -18.72 7.27 -4.51
C TRP A 369 -19.08 8.76 -4.51
N THR A 370 -19.45 9.36 -3.37
CA THR A 370 -19.63 10.83 -3.28
C THR A 370 -18.34 11.59 -3.60
N GLY A 371 -17.17 10.99 -3.40
CA GLY A 371 -15.88 11.54 -3.81
C GLY A 371 -15.78 11.86 -5.30
N LYS A 372 -16.61 11.21 -6.13
CA LYS A 372 -16.68 11.47 -7.58
C LYS A 372 -17.13 12.89 -7.91
N LEU A 373 -17.92 13.52 -7.03
CA LEU A 373 -18.34 14.91 -7.14
C LEU A 373 -17.14 15.88 -7.10
N PHE A 374 -16.12 15.49 -6.34
CA PHE A 374 -14.90 16.27 -6.10
C PHE A 374 -13.73 15.85 -6.99
N GLY A 375 -13.95 14.90 -7.91
CA GLY A 375 -12.91 14.38 -8.81
C GLY A 375 -11.93 13.44 -8.12
N TYR A 376 -12.27 12.87 -6.96
CA TYR A 376 -11.41 11.95 -6.23
C TYR A 376 -11.25 10.62 -6.97
N LYS A 377 -10.11 9.96 -6.76
CA LYS A 377 -9.88 8.60 -7.25
C LYS A 377 -10.71 7.62 -6.43
N ILE A 378 -11.63 6.93 -7.09
CA ILE A 378 -12.50 5.94 -6.46
C ILE A 378 -11.82 4.57 -6.52
N LEU A 379 -11.71 3.92 -5.36
CA LEU A 379 -11.26 2.54 -5.23
C LEU A 379 -12.42 1.57 -5.38
N ASN A 380 -12.18 0.46 -6.06
CA ASN A 380 -13.09 -0.66 -6.10
C ASN A 380 -13.08 -1.41 -4.75
N TYR A 381 -14.24 -1.47 -4.10
CA TYR A 381 -14.42 -2.28 -2.90
C TYR A 381 -14.29 -3.78 -3.26
N PRO A 382 -13.48 -4.56 -2.55
CA PRO A 382 -13.23 -5.95 -2.91
C PRO A 382 -14.43 -6.82 -2.50
N THR A 383 -14.78 -7.81 -3.34
CA THR A 383 -15.68 -8.91 -2.94
C THR A 383 -14.96 -9.91 -2.05
N LYS A 384 -13.66 -10.09 -2.30
CA LYS A 384 -12.73 -10.88 -1.51
C LYS A 384 -11.36 -10.21 -1.52
N ILE A 385 -10.65 -10.28 -0.40
CA ILE A 385 -9.26 -9.84 -0.32
C ILE A 385 -8.35 -10.99 -0.74
N GLU A 386 -7.68 -10.82 -1.88
CA GLU A 386 -6.61 -11.70 -2.33
C GLU A 386 -5.25 -11.04 -2.07
N TYR A 387 -4.48 -11.65 -1.18
CA TYR A 387 -3.11 -11.22 -0.90
C TYR A 387 -2.10 -11.93 -1.80
N PRO A 388 -1.07 -11.22 -2.30
CA PRO A 388 -0.78 -9.78 -2.09
C PRO A 388 -1.44 -8.84 -3.13
N GLN A 389 -2.28 -9.36 -4.04
CA GLN A 389 -2.81 -8.63 -5.21
C GLN A 389 -3.54 -7.34 -4.82
N TYR A 390 -4.43 -7.40 -3.83
CA TYR A 390 -5.22 -6.24 -3.43
C TYR A 390 -4.35 -5.13 -2.83
N ALA A 391 -3.28 -5.50 -2.14
CA ALA A 391 -2.32 -4.57 -1.56
C ALA A 391 -1.51 -3.84 -2.65
N TYR A 392 -1.09 -4.54 -3.70
CA TYR A 392 -0.51 -3.89 -4.89
C TYR A 392 -1.50 -2.94 -5.57
N TYR A 393 -2.78 -3.30 -5.65
CA TYR A 393 -3.82 -2.44 -6.20
C TYR A 393 -3.97 -1.14 -5.40
N ILE A 394 -3.97 -1.20 -4.06
CA ILE A 394 -4.03 -0.02 -3.20
C ILE A 394 -2.79 0.86 -3.36
N ASN A 395 -1.59 0.28 -3.26
CA ASN A 395 -0.34 1.04 -3.39
C ASN A 395 -0.21 1.71 -4.77
N ASN A 396 -0.44 0.99 -5.86
CA ASN A 396 -0.33 1.57 -7.20
C ASN A 396 -1.43 2.62 -7.45
N SER A 397 -2.63 2.42 -6.89
CA SER A 397 -3.69 3.44 -6.97
C SER A 397 -3.29 4.73 -6.25
N ALA A 398 -2.69 4.60 -5.07
CA ALA A 398 -2.20 5.72 -4.27
C ALA A 398 -1.00 6.42 -4.92
N TYR A 399 -0.03 5.66 -5.45
CA TYR A 399 1.12 6.19 -6.18
C TYR A 399 0.69 7.03 -7.39
N GLU A 400 -0.21 6.53 -8.22
CA GLU A 400 -0.71 7.29 -9.38
C GLU A 400 -1.45 8.58 -8.96
N GLU A 401 -2.15 8.55 -7.82
CA GLU A 401 -2.88 9.71 -7.30
C GLU A 401 -1.96 10.72 -6.62
N SER A 402 -0.77 10.31 -6.16
CA SER A 402 0.23 11.17 -5.52
C SER A 402 1.12 11.92 -6.51
N ILE A 403 1.15 11.52 -7.80
CA ILE A 403 1.95 12.21 -8.82
C ILE A 403 1.57 13.69 -8.91
N ASN A 404 2.58 14.56 -8.77
CA ASN A 404 2.44 16.04 -8.75
C ASN A 404 1.50 16.55 -7.63
N LYS A 405 1.41 15.83 -6.51
CA LYS A 405 0.70 16.26 -5.30
C LYS A 405 1.70 16.63 -4.21
N ASP A 406 1.22 17.41 -3.25
CA ASP A 406 1.96 17.76 -2.03
C ASP A 406 1.54 16.86 -0.86
N ILE A 407 0.35 16.27 -0.92
CA ILE A 407 -0.20 15.40 0.12
C ILE A 407 -1.26 14.45 -0.45
N LEU A 408 -1.35 13.24 0.11
CA LEU A 408 -2.39 12.26 -0.23
C LEU A 408 -3.32 12.02 0.97
N ILE A 409 -4.62 12.18 0.77
CA ILE A 409 -5.65 11.89 1.79
C ILE A 409 -6.46 10.68 1.34
N THR A 410 -6.48 9.63 2.17
CA THR A 410 -7.20 8.40 1.91
C THR A 410 -8.28 8.12 2.96
N THR A 411 -9.34 7.41 2.56
CA THR A 411 -10.32 6.85 3.50
C THR A 411 -10.34 5.34 3.40
N ILE A 412 -10.32 4.65 4.54
CA ILE A 412 -10.43 3.19 4.60
C ILE A 412 -11.90 2.81 4.82
N ALA A 413 -12.40 1.90 3.99
CA ALA A 413 -13.76 1.39 4.12
C ALA A 413 -13.91 0.48 5.34
N GLY A 414 -15.15 0.30 5.82
CA GLY A 414 -15.44 -0.53 6.98
C GLY A 414 -15.12 0.12 8.32
N SER A 415 -15.02 -0.71 9.36
CA SER A 415 -14.74 -0.35 10.75
C SER A 415 -13.42 -0.99 11.18
N ILE A 416 -12.66 -0.33 12.05
CA ILE A 416 -11.46 -0.93 12.65
C ILE A 416 -11.78 -2.05 13.65
N ASN A 417 -13.05 -2.16 14.09
CA ASN A 417 -13.44 -3.23 15.00
C ASN A 417 -13.48 -4.58 14.27
N LYS A 418 -12.56 -5.49 14.64
CA LYS A 418 -12.41 -6.84 14.05
C LYS A 418 -13.60 -7.77 14.34
N GLY A 419 -14.56 -7.38 15.17
CA GLY A 419 -15.69 -8.21 15.60
C GLY A 419 -16.94 -8.21 14.70
N SER A 420 -17.05 -7.33 13.71
CA SER A 420 -18.30 -7.10 12.96
C SER A 420 -18.24 -7.32 11.44
N ASN A 421 -17.07 -7.66 10.88
CA ASN A 421 -16.93 -7.91 9.45
C ASN A 421 -16.67 -9.40 9.21
N ASP A 422 -17.17 -9.93 8.09
CA ASP A 422 -16.70 -11.21 7.54
C ASP A 422 -15.17 -11.22 7.64
N LYS A 423 -14.62 -12.25 8.27
CA LYS A 423 -13.19 -12.32 8.64
C LYS A 423 -12.21 -12.03 7.49
N GLU A 424 -12.65 -12.15 6.23
CA GLU A 424 -11.84 -11.85 5.04
C GLU A 424 -11.82 -10.35 4.64
N LEU A 425 -12.78 -9.51 5.05
CA LEU A 425 -12.83 -8.06 4.73
C LEU A 425 -12.36 -7.16 5.89
N GLY A 426 -12.23 -7.72 7.10
CA GLY A 426 -11.74 -7.01 8.28
C GLY A 426 -10.29 -6.53 8.19
N ASP A 427 -9.50 -7.09 7.27
CA ASP A 427 -8.08 -6.80 7.12
C ASP A 427 -7.77 -5.59 6.23
N LEU A 428 -8.78 -4.86 5.72
CA LEU A 428 -8.56 -3.65 4.90
C LEU A 428 -7.69 -2.62 5.60
N VAL A 429 -7.86 -2.46 6.91
CA VAL A 429 -7.01 -1.60 7.75
C VAL A 429 -5.56 -2.05 7.67
N ASP A 430 -5.30 -3.34 7.91
CA ASP A 430 -3.95 -3.92 7.89
C ASP A 430 -3.32 -3.77 6.49
N ILE A 431 -4.09 -3.97 5.42
CA ILE A 431 -3.62 -3.80 4.03
C ILE A 431 -3.15 -2.39 3.76
N PHE A 432 -3.97 -1.39 4.08
CA PHE A 432 -3.61 -0.01 3.80
C PHE A 432 -2.33 0.39 4.51
N ASN A 433 -2.18 -0.01 5.78
CA ASN A 433 -0.99 0.29 6.56
C ASN A 433 0.25 -0.40 5.97
N ILE A 434 0.16 -1.69 5.64
CA ILE A 434 1.28 -2.42 5.02
C ILE A 434 1.61 -1.86 3.63
N SER A 435 0.63 -1.34 2.88
CA SER A 435 0.81 -0.93 1.48
C SER A 435 1.23 0.53 1.27
N LEU A 436 0.92 1.41 2.22
CA LEU A 436 1.03 2.87 2.02
C LEU A 436 2.01 3.58 2.95
N ASN A 437 2.47 2.95 4.05
CA ASN A 437 3.30 3.61 5.07
C ASN A 437 2.68 4.95 5.52
N ILE A 438 1.56 4.88 6.23
CA ILE A 438 0.72 6.04 6.58
C ILE A 438 1.40 6.90 7.65
N ASP A 439 1.50 8.22 7.45
CA ASP A 439 2.10 9.14 8.42
C ASP A 439 1.14 9.52 9.57
N ILE A 440 -0.12 9.80 9.22
CA ILE A 440 -1.14 10.24 10.17
C ILE A 440 -2.42 9.44 9.96
N VAL A 441 -2.93 8.88 11.05
CA VAL A 441 -4.27 8.28 11.10
C VAL A 441 -5.23 9.21 11.82
N ILE A 442 -6.33 9.57 11.17
CA ILE A 442 -7.47 10.24 11.79
C ILE A 442 -8.54 9.19 12.08
N LEU A 443 -8.73 8.87 13.36
CA LEU A 443 -9.70 7.88 13.82
C LEU A 443 -11.00 8.56 14.24
N CYS A 444 -12.06 8.36 13.45
CA CYS A 444 -13.41 8.84 13.76
C CYS A 444 -14.11 7.92 14.78
N VAL A 445 -14.58 8.51 15.88
CA VAL A 445 -15.16 7.81 17.04
C VAL A 445 -16.41 8.54 17.57
N SER A 446 -17.22 7.83 18.35
CA SER A 446 -18.39 8.38 19.04
C SER A 446 -18.48 7.83 20.47
N ASP A 447 -19.46 8.29 21.25
CA ASP A 447 -19.59 8.02 22.69
C ASP A 447 -19.82 6.54 23.07
N PHE A 448 -20.06 5.67 22.08
CA PHE A 448 -20.18 4.23 22.27
C PHE A 448 -18.85 3.47 22.27
N VAL A 449 -17.75 4.09 21.82
CA VAL A 449 -16.43 3.44 21.76
C VAL A 449 -15.77 3.49 23.13
N SER A 450 -15.37 2.33 23.65
CA SER A 450 -14.75 2.27 24.97
C SER A 450 -13.30 2.78 24.96
N PHE A 451 -12.84 3.34 26.08
CA PHE A 451 -11.43 3.75 26.21
C PHE A 451 -10.46 2.59 26.05
N TYR A 452 -10.86 1.38 26.44
CA TYR A 452 -10.04 0.18 26.27
C TYR A 452 -9.78 -0.12 24.79
N GLU A 453 -10.82 -0.12 23.96
CA GLU A 453 -10.71 -0.30 22.51
C GLU A 453 -9.82 0.78 21.87
N LEU A 454 -9.94 2.03 22.33
CA LEU A 454 -9.09 3.13 21.83
C LEU A 454 -7.62 2.99 22.23
N ILE A 455 -7.32 2.46 23.43
CA ILE A 455 -5.94 2.17 23.85
C ILE A 455 -5.33 1.08 22.97
N GLU A 456 -6.09 0.02 22.67
CA GLU A 456 -5.64 -1.04 21.75
C GLU A 456 -5.40 -0.48 20.34
N SER A 457 -6.35 0.27 19.79
CA SER A 457 -6.20 0.92 18.48
C SER A 457 -5.01 1.86 18.44
N LYS A 458 -4.77 2.65 19.49
CA LYS A 458 -3.59 3.52 19.58
C LYS A 458 -2.31 2.71 19.53
N SER A 459 -2.23 1.61 20.28
CA SER A 459 -1.05 0.74 20.28
C SER A 459 -0.80 0.17 18.88
N GLU A 460 -1.85 -0.30 18.21
CA GLU A 460 -1.74 -0.82 16.84
C GLU A 460 -1.23 0.26 15.87
N ILE A 461 -1.86 1.44 15.89
CA ILE A 461 -1.57 2.53 14.96
C ILE A 461 -0.16 3.10 15.15
N GLU A 462 0.23 3.41 16.39
CA GLU A 462 1.51 4.07 16.65
C GLU A 462 2.68 3.10 16.73
N ASN A 463 2.48 1.91 17.33
CA ASN A 463 3.60 0.99 17.55
C ASN A 463 3.76 -0.01 16.40
N ASN A 464 2.67 -0.50 15.80
CA ASN A 464 2.76 -1.49 14.72
C ASN A 464 2.78 -0.83 13.35
N TYR A 465 1.95 0.19 13.11
CA TYR A 465 1.93 0.89 11.81
C TYR A 465 2.88 2.09 11.76
N GLY A 466 3.38 2.58 12.89
CA GLY A 466 4.28 3.74 12.94
C GLY A 466 3.61 5.09 12.66
N ALA A 467 2.29 5.14 12.59
CA ALA A 467 1.53 6.34 12.23
C ALA A 467 1.15 7.18 13.46
N LYS A 468 1.11 8.50 13.35
CA LYS A 468 0.61 9.38 14.43
C LYS A 468 -0.92 9.33 14.50
N LEU A 469 -1.46 9.06 15.69
CA LEU A 469 -2.91 9.01 15.90
C LEU A 469 -3.51 10.37 16.25
N PHE A 470 -4.50 10.78 15.47
CA PHE A 470 -5.41 11.91 15.71
C PHE A 470 -6.83 11.36 15.90
N ILE A 471 -7.60 11.93 16.83
CA ILE A 471 -8.96 11.46 17.14
C ILE A 471 -9.98 12.50 16.69
N TYR A 472 -11.01 12.07 15.97
CA TYR A 472 -12.15 12.91 15.57
C TYR A 472 -13.44 12.39 16.21
N VAL A 473 -14.07 13.22 17.04
CA VAL A 473 -15.35 12.88 17.70
C VAL A 473 -16.51 13.33 16.82
N THR A 474 -17.26 12.36 16.27
CA THR A 474 -18.46 12.63 15.49
C THR A 474 -19.70 12.76 16.38
N ALA A 475 -20.69 13.52 15.90
CA ALA A 475 -22.03 13.56 16.49
C ALA A 475 -22.88 12.34 16.08
N LYS A 476 -22.44 11.50 15.13
CA LYS A 476 -23.16 10.29 14.74
C LYS A 476 -23.02 9.21 15.81
N SER A 477 -24.09 8.46 16.07
CA SER A 477 -24.08 7.32 17.00
C SER A 477 -24.03 5.99 16.24
N LYS A 478 -23.85 4.90 16.99
CA LYS A 478 -23.92 3.53 16.43
C LYS A 478 -25.27 3.31 15.74
N ASN A 479 -25.24 2.78 14.52
CA ASN A 479 -26.47 2.43 13.78
C ASN A 479 -26.98 1.06 14.28
N ILE A 480 -28.31 0.86 14.24
CA ILE A 480 -28.92 -0.44 14.57
C ILE A 480 -28.43 -1.54 13.61
N ALA A 481 -28.12 -1.19 12.36
CA ALA A 481 -27.55 -2.10 11.36
C ALA A 481 -26.12 -2.61 11.66
N ASP A 482 -25.46 -2.12 12.73
CA ASP A 482 -24.22 -2.73 13.25
C ASP A 482 -24.52 -3.94 14.17
N HIS A 483 -25.80 -4.27 14.41
CA HIS A 483 -26.25 -5.50 15.04
C HIS A 483 -26.74 -6.47 13.97
N GLU A 484 -26.08 -7.63 13.94
CA GLU A 484 -26.56 -8.91 13.40
C GLU A 484 -26.26 -9.23 11.92
N SER A 485 -25.33 -10.18 11.83
CA SER A 485 -24.98 -11.04 10.72
C SER A 485 -26.12 -12.01 10.37
N ASP A 486 -27.29 -11.54 9.97
CA ASP A 486 -28.34 -12.41 9.42
C ASP A 486 -29.00 -11.78 8.19
N VAL A 487 -29.02 -12.58 7.12
CA VAL A 487 -29.40 -12.25 5.74
C VAL A 487 -30.92 -12.01 5.57
N GLU A 488 -31.69 -11.88 6.65
CA GLU A 488 -33.14 -11.76 6.59
C GLU A 488 -33.66 -10.54 7.34
N MET A 489 -33.54 -9.35 6.73
CA MET A 489 -34.50 -8.23 6.95
C MET A 489 -34.24 -7.10 5.93
N ILE A 490 -34.59 -7.35 4.66
CA ILE A 490 -34.70 -6.29 3.63
C ILE A 490 -36.17 -6.12 3.27
N GLU A 491 -37.00 -5.60 4.19
CA GLU A 491 -38.36 -5.17 3.80
C GLU A 491 -38.86 -3.86 4.45
N ASN A 492 -38.14 -3.23 5.39
CA ASN A 492 -38.59 -1.95 5.96
C ASN A 492 -37.61 -0.80 5.65
N GLU A 493 -38.02 0.09 4.74
CA GLU A 493 -37.28 1.31 4.33
C GLU A 493 -37.11 2.35 5.48
N SER A 494 -37.67 2.10 6.68
CA SER A 494 -37.74 3.06 7.79
C SER A 494 -36.67 2.94 8.89
N GLU A 495 -35.77 1.94 8.85
CA GLU A 495 -34.81 1.69 9.95
C GLU A 495 -33.36 2.15 9.70
N ASN A 496 -33.06 2.76 8.55
CA ASN A 496 -31.74 3.34 8.23
C ASN A 496 -31.56 4.80 8.72
N ALA A 497 -32.24 5.21 9.79
CA ALA A 497 -32.10 6.56 10.32
C ALA A 497 -30.74 6.74 11.00
N ILE A 498 -29.92 7.67 10.49
CA ILE A 498 -28.67 8.07 11.14
C ILE A 498 -29.03 8.73 12.47
N ASN A 499 -28.62 8.11 13.57
CA ASN A 499 -28.82 8.65 14.90
C ASN A 499 -27.69 9.62 15.26
N PHE A 500 -28.03 10.70 15.96
CA PHE A 500 -27.07 11.71 16.41
C PHE A 500 -27.10 11.85 17.94
N ILE A 501 -25.92 11.96 18.54
CA ILE A 501 -25.74 12.36 19.94
C ILE A 501 -25.77 13.88 20.08
N SER A 502 -26.14 14.36 21.27
CA SER A 502 -26.20 15.80 21.54
C SER A 502 -24.81 16.45 21.49
N SER A 503 -24.76 17.74 21.16
CA SER A 503 -23.53 18.53 21.20
C SER A 503 -22.85 18.52 22.60
N GLU A 504 -23.65 18.45 23.67
CA GLU A 504 -23.15 18.29 25.04
C GLU A 504 -22.42 16.95 25.24
N LYS A 505 -22.96 15.85 24.69
CA LYS A 505 -22.31 14.54 24.73
C LYS A 505 -21.01 14.52 23.93
N VAL A 506 -21.01 15.10 22.73
CA VAL A 506 -19.78 15.25 21.91
C VAL A 506 -18.71 15.99 22.70
N LYS A 507 -19.06 17.15 23.30
CA LYS A 507 -18.13 17.95 24.10
C LYS A 507 -17.64 17.20 25.33
N LYS A 508 -18.52 16.49 26.03
CA LYS A 508 -18.16 15.68 27.20
C LYS A 508 -17.17 14.59 26.82
N TYR A 509 -17.47 13.81 25.80
CA TYR A 509 -16.63 12.69 25.36
C TYR A 509 -15.27 13.18 24.83
N LYS A 510 -15.25 14.25 24.04
CA LYS A 510 -14.02 14.93 23.63
C LYS A 510 -13.14 15.29 24.83
N ASN A 511 -13.69 15.95 25.86
CA ASN A 511 -12.95 16.34 27.05
C ASN A 511 -12.40 15.13 27.86
N GLU A 512 -13.09 13.99 27.84
CA GLU A 512 -12.61 12.76 28.48
C GLU A 512 -11.47 12.11 27.68
N LEU A 513 -11.55 12.16 26.34
CA LEU A 513 -10.50 11.69 25.45
C LEU A 513 -9.23 12.54 25.57
N GLU A 514 -9.33 13.87 25.62
CA GLU A 514 -8.17 14.77 25.81
C GLU A 514 -7.41 14.48 27.12
N LYS A 515 -8.12 14.07 28.17
CA LYS A 515 -7.50 13.66 29.44
C LYS A 515 -6.83 12.29 29.36
N THR A 516 -7.44 11.37 28.62
CA THR A 516 -6.97 9.99 28.48
C THR A 516 -5.78 9.90 27.52
N PHE A 517 -5.78 10.73 26.48
CA PHE A 517 -4.79 10.75 25.42
C PHE A 517 -4.14 12.14 25.29
N PRO A 518 -3.40 12.61 26.31
CA PRO A 518 -2.89 13.98 26.34
C PRO A 518 -1.86 14.30 25.25
N MET A 519 -1.27 13.27 24.62
CA MET A 519 -0.32 13.40 23.52
C MET A 519 -0.97 13.28 22.13
N ASN A 520 -2.24 12.85 22.06
CA ASN A 520 -2.98 12.67 20.81
C ASN A 520 -4.01 13.80 20.64
N PRO A 521 -3.91 14.62 19.59
CA PRO A 521 -4.89 15.67 19.34
C PRO A 521 -6.30 15.11 19.15
N VAL A 522 -7.29 15.74 19.80
CA VAL A 522 -8.71 15.38 19.71
C VAL A 522 -9.50 16.54 19.12
N PHE A 523 -10.30 16.26 18.11
CA PHE A 523 -11.10 17.24 17.36
C PHE A 523 -12.57 16.85 17.36
N ASN A 524 -13.42 17.81 17.05
CA ASN A 524 -14.82 17.58 16.69
C ASN A 524 -15.17 18.38 15.43
N GLU A 525 -16.45 18.38 15.07
CA GLU A 525 -16.96 19.08 13.89
C GLU A 525 -16.67 20.60 13.89
N GLU A 526 -16.80 21.26 15.05
CA GLU A 526 -16.49 22.70 15.22
C GLU A 526 -15.01 22.97 14.89
N ASP A 527 -14.10 22.11 15.38
CA ASP A 527 -12.68 22.25 15.09
C ASP A 527 -12.31 21.97 13.62
N LEU A 528 -13.10 21.10 12.94
CA LEU A 528 -12.94 20.80 11.53
C LEU A 528 -13.29 22.02 10.66
N TYR A 529 -14.44 22.65 10.91
CA TYR A 529 -14.87 23.86 10.19
C TYR A 529 -13.94 25.06 10.45
N GLU A 530 -13.39 25.17 11.67
CA GLU A 530 -12.42 26.22 12.02
C GLU A 530 -11.00 25.97 11.47
N GLY A 531 -10.81 24.83 10.78
CA GLY A 531 -9.53 24.44 10.18
C GLY A 531 -8.45 24.09 11.21
N LYS A 532 -8.80 23.81 12.47
CA LYS A 532 -7.83 23.44 13.52
C LYS A 532 -7.19 22.08 13.25
N LEU A 533 -7.97 21.12 12.75
CA LEU A 533 -7.45 19.81 12.34
C LEU A 533 -6.34 19.96 11.28
N TYR A 534 -6.63 20.72 10.22
CA TYR A 534 -5.67 21.04 9.16
C TYR A 534 -4.40 21.72 9.70
N LYS A 535 -4.55 22.76 10.54
CA LYS A 535 -3.40 23.47 11.12
C LYS A 535 -2.50 22.54 11.93
N ARG A 536 -3.11 21.67 12.76
CA ARG A 536 -2.35 20.72 13.58
C ARG A 536 -1.63 19.67 12.75
N ILE A 537 -2.24 19.23 11.65
CA ILE A 537 -1.59 18.32 10.69
C ILE A 537 -0.37 18.99 10.08
N LEU A 538 -0.47 20.25 9.63
CA LEU A 538 0.67 20.98 9.10
C LEU A 538 1.81 21.10 10.11
N GLU A 539 1.53 21.43 11.37
CA GLU A 539 2.55 21.49 12.43
C GLU A 539 3.28 20.16 12.66
N VAL A 540 2.63 19.04 12.33
CA VAL A 540 3.17 17.70 12.54
C VAL A 540 3.95 17.18 11.34
N LEU A 541 3.64 17.68 10.15
CA LEU A 541 4.29 17.34 8.88
C LEU A 541 5.39 18.33 8.46
N SER A 542 5.39 19.55 9.01
CA SER A 542 6.47 20.55 8.88
C SER A 542 7.66 20.22 9.75
#